data_AF-A0A8S9LMF8-F1
#
_entry.id   AF-A0A8S9LMF8-F1
#
_cell.length_a   1.000
_cell.length_b   1.000
_cell.length_c   1.000
_cell.angle_alpha   90.00
_cell.angle_beta   90.00
_cell.angle_gamma   90.00
#
_symmetry.space_group_name_H-M   'P 1'
#
loop_
_entity.id
_entity.type
_entity.pdbx_description
1 polymer ?
#
loop_
_entity_poly.entity_id
_entity_poly.type
_entity_poly.pdbx_seq_one_letter_code
_entity_poly.pdbx_strand_id
1 'polypeptide(L)'
;MSLRVVEAREIGELGSRFIREEVNMKYVYDYMFHLLNEYAKLLKFKVNVPSDAEEITPESLGCAATERWRDFMAESMVMSPSEEFPCDMVPPYDRLALKEVTERKANLTRQVELWEDQYFHDLANKP
;
A
#
# COMPACT_ATOMS: atom_id res chain seq x y z
N MET A 1 -17.12 -21.50 -21.14
CA MET A 1 -16.71 -20.21 -20.55
C MET A 1 -15.72 -19.56 -21.52
N SER A 2 -15.94 -18.32 -21.95
CA SER A 2 -15.08 -17.66 -22.97
C SER A 2 -13.65 -17.47 -22.45
N LEU A 3 -12.64 -17.55 -23.31
CA LEU A 3 -11.21 -17.43 -22.96
C LEU A 3 -10.93 -16.19 -22.08
N ARG A 4 -11.56 -15.05 -22.43
CA ARG A 4 -11.46 -13.77 -21.71
C ARG A 4 -11.98 -13.82 -20.27
N VAL A 5 -12.96 -14.68 -19.99
CA VAL A 5 -13.53 -14.83 -18.63
C VAL A 5 -12.58 -15.64 -17.74
N VAL A 6 -11.81 -16.57 -18.31
CA VAL A 6 -10.79 -17.34 -17.57
C VAL A 6 -9.63 -16.43 -17.17
N GLU A 7 -9.13 -15.62 -18.10
CA GLU A 7 -8.04 -14.66 -17.85
C GLU A 7 -8.44 -13.60 -16.81
N ALA A 8 -9.64 -13.02 -16.94
CA ALA A 8 -10.15 -12.06 -15.96
C ALA A 8 -10.29 -12.66 -14.55
N ARG A 9 -10.72 -13.93 -14.47
CA ARG A 9 -10.83 -14.64 -13.18
C ARG A 9 -9.46 -14.89 -12.57
N GLU A 10 -8.49 -15.31 -13.37
CA GLU A 10 -7.12 -15.55 -12.91
C GLU A 10 -6.47 -14.26 -12.37
N ILE A 11 -6.66 -13.13 -13.06
CA ILE A 11 -6.22 -11.81 -12.58
C ILE A 11 -6.87 -11.47 -11.24
N GLY A 12 -8.19 -11.68 -11.11
CA GLY A 12 -8.90 -11.42 -9.86
C GLY A 12 -8.43 -12.31 -8.71
N GLU A 13 -8.17 -13.59 -8.97
CA GLU A 13 -7.65 -14.54 -7.97
C GLU A 13 -6.24 -14.18 -7.51
N LEU A 14 -5.35 -13.82 -8.45
CA LEU A 14 -3.98 -13.40 -8.14
C LEU A 14 -3.95 -12.06 -7.39
N GLY A 15 -4.74 -11.09 -7.82
CA GLY A 15 -4.86 -9.79 -7.12
C GLY A 15 -5.40 -9.96 -5.70
N SER A 16 -6.45 -10.76 -5.52
CA SER A 16 -7.01 -11.03 -4.19
C SER A 16 -6.00 -11.74 -3.28
N ARG A 17 -5.22 -12.66 -3.84
CA ARG A 17 -4.14 -13.35 -3.11
C ARG A 17 -3.06 -12.38 -2.66
N PHE A 18 -2.59 -11.52 -3.58
CA PHE A 18 -1.58 -10.51 -3.29
C PHE A 18 -2.01 -9.56 -2.15
N ILE A 19 -3.25 -9.06 -2.16
CA ILE A 19 -3.74 -8.20 -1.07
C ILE A 19 -3.71 -8.93 0.28
N ARG A 20 -4.11 -10.20 0.30
CA ARG A 20 -4.14 -10.99 1.54
C ARG A 20 -2.74 -11.34 2.06
N GLU A 21 -1.81 -11.66 1.16
CA GLU A 21 -0.50 -12.21 1.52
C GLU A 21 0.57 -11.11 1.63
N GLU A 22 0.57 -10.12 0.73
CA GLU A 22 1.62 -9.09 0.62
C GLU A 22 1.18 -7.71 1.15
N VAL A 23 -0.13 -7.47 1.29
CA VAL A 23 -0.68 -6.20 1.83
C VAL A 23 -1.44 -6.46 3.14
N ASN A 24 -0.95 -7.43 3.92
CA ASN A 24 -1.46 -7.70 5.25
C ASN A 24 -0.98 -6.61 6.25
N MET A 25 -1.69 -6.46 7.38
CA MET A 25 -1.39 -5.41 8.35
C MET A 25 0.01 -5.49 8.96
N LYS A 26 0.61 -6.69 9.08
CA LYS A 26 2.00 -6.86 9.57
C LYS A 26 2.96 -6.13 8.61
N TYR A 27 2.86 -6.39 7.31
CA TYR A 27 3.71 -5.74 6.31
C TYR A 27 3.41 -4.24 6.14
N VAL A 28 2.16 -3.81 6.32
CA VAL A 28 1.83 -2.37 6.33
C VAL A 28 2.56 -1.66 7.48
N TYR A 29 2.53 -2.23 8.70
CA TYR A 29 3.21 -1.64 9.85
C TYR A 29 4.74 -1.71 9.72
N ASP A 30 5.29 -2.82 9.24
CA ASP A 30 6.73 -2.96 8.98
C ASP A 30 7.21 -1.91 7.96
N TYR A 31 6.43 -1.70 6.88
CA TYR A 31 6.72 -0.68 5.87
C TYR A 31 6.65 0.75 6.45
N MET A 32 5.61 1.08 7.22
CA MET A 32 5.49 2.39 7.88
C MET A 32 6.68 2.66 8.81
N PHE A 33 7.05 1.68 9.63
CA PHE A 33 8.19 1.78 10.53
C PHE A 33 9.50 1.97 9.77
N HIS A 34 9.74 1.17 8.73
CA HIS A 34 10.91 1.34 7.87
C HIS A 34 10.96 2.75 7.25
N LEU A 35 9.85 3.23 6.67
CA LEU A 35 9.79 4.52 6.00
C LEU A 35 10.14 5.67 6.96
N LEU A 36 9.54 5.68 8.16
CA LEU A 36 9.80 6.71 9.16
C LEU A 36 11.26 6.68 9.64
N ASN A 37 11.83 5.48 9.82
CA ASN A 37 13.23 5.32 10.24
C ASN A 37 14.22 5.79 9.17
N GLU A 38 14.05 5.39 7.92
CA GLU A 38 14.94 5.82 6.84
C GLU A 38 14.81 7.32 6.57
N TYR A 39 13.58 7.86 6.65
CA TYR A 39 13.36 9.30 6.52
C TYR A 39 14.01 10.10 7.65
N ALA A 40 13.94 9.62 8.90
CA ALA A 40 14.55 10.28 10.04
C ALA A 40 16.07 10.45 9.88
N LYS A 41 16.75 9.50 9.22
CA LYS A 41 18.20 9.60 8.92
C LYS A 41 18.56 10.73 7.96
N LEU A 42 17.59 11.21 7.15
CA LEU A 42 17.81 12.30 6.20
C LEU A 42 17.71 13.69 6.86
N LEU A 43 17.17 13.78 8.07
CA LEU A 43 16.97 15.04 8.78
C LEU A 43 18.33 15.67 9.15
N LYS A 44 18.52 16.93 8.73
CA LYS A 44 19.76 17.69 8.96
C LYS A 44 19.65 18.68 10.13
N PHE A 45 18.61 18.57 10.94
CA PHE A 45 18.34 19.46 12.06
C PHE A 45 17.98 18.64 13.31
N LYS A 46 18.14 19.26 14.48
CA LYS A 46 17.73 18.67 15.74
C LYS A 46 16.22 18.87 15.91
N VAL A 47 15.48 17.77 16.06
CA VAL A 47 14.05 17.82 16.33
C VAL A 47 13.82 18.43 17.71
N ASN A 48 13.00 19.48 17.77
CA ASN A 48 12.51 20.08 19.01
C ASN A 48 11.00 19.94 19.02
N VAL A 49 10.44 19.48 20.13
CA VAL A 49 8.98 19.36 20.31
C VAL A 49 8.39 20.76 20.50
N PRO A 50 7.41 21.19 19.67
CA PRO A 50 6.70 22.45 19.86
C PRO A 50 5.96 22.50 21.20
N SER A 51 5.84 23.70 21.80
CA SER A 51 5.15 23.88 23.09
C SER A 51 3.65 23.62 23.04
N ASP A 52 3.06 23.72 21.85
CA ASP A 52 1.67 23.47 21.52
C ASP A 52 1.42 22.05 20.98
N ALA A 53 2.44 21.19 20.98
CA ALA A 53 2.27 19.80 20.60
C ALA A 53 1.42 19.06 21.64
N GLU A 54 0.37 18.39 21.17
CA GLU A 54 -0.43 17.49 21.98
C GLU A 54 0.12 16.06 21.87
N GLU A 55 0.26 15.40 23.02
CA GLU A 55 0.71 14.01 23.06
C GLU A 55 -0.39 13.08 22.53
N ILE A 56 -0.02 12.24 21.56
CA ILE A 56 -0.89 11.16 21.08
C ILE A 56 -0.48 9.89 21.83
N THR A 57 -1.38 9.37 22.66
CA THR A 57 -1.25 8.08 23.33
C THR A 57 -2.17 7.05 22.66
N PRO A 58 -1.96 5.74 22.88
CA PRO A 58 -2.90 4.72 22.40
C PRO A 58 -4.35 4.99 22.84
N GLU A 59 -4.53 5.48 24.07
CA GLU A 59 -5.83 5.84 24.63
C GLU A 59 -6.41 7.08 23.94
N SER A 60 -5.61 8.11 23.68
CA SER A 60 -6.10 9.33 23.03
C SER A 60 -6.44 9.08 21.55
N LEU A 61 -5.65 8.24 20.87
CA LEU A 61 -5.91 7.81 19.49
C LEU A 61 -7.19 6.98 19.37
N GLY A 62 -7.40 6.04 20.29
CA GLY A 62 -8.61 5.21 20.35
C GLY A 62 -9.87 6.00 20.75
N CYS A 63 -9.74 7.07 21.54
CA CYS A 63 -10.86 7.91 21.97
C CYS A 63 -11.52 8.66 20.80
N ALA A 64 -10.74 9.11 19.81
CA ALA A 64 -11.27 9.75 18.61
C ALA A 64 -11.98 8.75 17.66
N ALA A 65 -11.77 7.45 17.86
CA ALA A 65 -12.36 6.40 17.03
C ALA A 65 -13.86 6.23 17.30
N THR A 66 -14.66 6.45 16.27
CA THR A 66 -16.10 6.17 16.28
C THR A 66 -16.41 4.88 15.55
N GLU A 67 -17.45 4.19 16.00
CA GLU A 67 -17.98 2.99 15.35
C GLU A 67 -16.91 1.89 15.17
N ARG A 68 -16.92 1.22 14.02
CA ARG A 68 -16.10 0.03 13.73
C ARG A 68 -14.59 0.30 13.76
N TRP A 69 -14.18 1.56 13.63
CA TRP A 69 -12.77 1.94 13.73
C TRP A 69 -12.18 1.65 15.10
N ARG A 70 -12.98 1.73 16.15
CA ARG A 70 -12.55 1.39 17.51
C ARG A 70 -12.21 -0.09 17.61
N ASP A 71 -13.08 -0.95 17.07
CA ASP A 71 -12.88 -2.40 17.07
C ASP A 71 -11.63 -2.76 16.28
N PHE A 72 -11.45 -2.18 15.08
CA PHE A 72 -10.25 -2.39 14.28
C PHE A 72 -8.96 -1.94 14.98
N MET A 73 -8.98 -0.78 15.64
CA MET A 73 -7.82 -0.32 16.40
C MET A 73 -7.49 -1.24 17.58
N ALA A 74 -8.51 -1.68 18.33
CA ALA A 74 -8.32 -2.61 19.43
C ALA A 74 -7.78 -3.98 18.97
N GLU A 75 -8.32 -4.51 17.87
CA GLU A 75 -7.85 -5.76 17.25
C GLU A 75 -6.42 -5.67 16.70
N SER A 76 -6.01 -4.48 16.22
CA SER A 76 -4.66 -4.24 15.70
C SER A 76 -3.61 -3.94 16.77
N MET A 77 -4.01 -3.84 18.04
CA MET A 77 -3.13 -3.41 19.13
C MET A 77 -2.06 -4.49 19.43
N VAL A 78 -0.80 -4.12 19.30
CA VAL A 78 0.35 -5.01 19.55
C VAL A 78 0.56 -5.17 21.06
N MET A 79 0.30 -6.36 21.60
CA MET A 79 0.40 -6.64 23.05
C MET A 79 1.82 -6.92 23.53
N SER A 80 2.68 -7.39 22.64
CA SER A 80 4.07 -7.72 22.92
C SER A 80 4.93 -7.47 21.69
N PRO A 81 6.22 -7.16 21.85
CA PRO A 81 7.16 -7.13 20.73
C PRO A 81 7.12 -8.45 19.95
N SER A 82 7.37 -8.36 18.64
CA SER A 82 7.62 -9.55 17.82
C SER A 82 8.93 -10.21 18.25
N GLU A 83 8.92 -11.52 18.48
CA GLU A 83 10.12 -12.34 18.66
C GLU A 83 10.84 -12.60 17.32
N GLU A 84 10.16 -12.36 16.21
CA GLU A 84 10.73 -12.42 14.85
C GLU A 84 11.36 -11.08 14.50
N PHE A 85 12.55 -11.12 13.89
CA PHE A 85 13.16 -9.94 13.29
C PHE A 85 12.32 -9.42 12.12
N PRO A 86 12.29 -8.11 11.88
CA PRO A 86 11.67 -7.54 10.67
C PRO A 86 12.22 -8.22 9.43
N CYS A 87 11.38 -8.47 8.42
CA CYS A 87 11.86 -8.97 7.13
C CYS A 87 12.79 -7.93 6.49
N ASP A 88 13.85 -8.40 5.85
CA ASP A 88 14.71 -7.54 5.04
C ASP A 88 13.91 -7.04 3.84
N MET A 89 13.62 -5.73 3.84
CA MET A 89 13.03 -5.09 2.68
C MET A 89 14.00 -5.20 1.50
N VAL A 90 13.45 -5.51 0.32
CA VAL A 90 14.21 -5.57 -0.92
C VAL A 90 14.96 -4.24 -1.07
N PRO A 91 16.27 -4.25 -1.38
CA PRO A 91 17.04 -3.03 -1.53
C PRO A 91 16.33 -2.09 -2.52
N PRO A 92 16.39 -0.77 -2.29
CA PRO A 92 15.76 0.18 -3.17
C PRO A 92 16.29 -0.01 -4.59
N TYR A 93 15.38 0.12 -5.57
CA TYR A 93 15.77 0.10 -6.97
C TYR A 93 16.91 1.11 -7.20
N ASP A 94 17.96 0.68 -7.90
CA ASP A 94 18.90 1.64 -8.43
C ASP A 94 18.17 2.59 -9.41
N ARG A 95 18.80 3.74 -9.69
CA ARG A 95 18.16 4.79 -10.50
C ARG A 95 17.75 4.33 -11.89
N LEU A 96 18.48 3.39 -12.50
CA LEU A 96 18.18 2.86 -13.83
C LEU A 96 17.01 1.89 -13.75
N ALA A 97 17.05 0.95 -12.79
CA ALA A 97 15.98 0.00 -12.56
C ALA A 97 14.66 0.71 -12.22
N LEU A 98 14.71 1.74 -11.37
CA LEU A 98 13.52 2.54 -11.02
C LEU A 98 12.94 3.24 -12.25
N LYS A 99 13.80 3.80 -13.12
CA LYS A 99 13.38 4.45 -14.36
C LYS A 99 12.72 3.45 -15.30
N GLU A 100 13.32 2.28 -15.50
CA GLU A 100 12.77 1.23 -16.35
C GLU A 100 11.40 0.76 -15.87
N VAL A 101 11.24 0.50 -14.57
CA VAL A 101 9.96 0.11 -13.97
C VAL A 101 8.90 1.20 -14.18
N THR A 102 9.29 2.47 -14.00
CA THR A 102 8.38 3.62 -14.15
C THR A 102 7.93 3.80 -15.60
N GLU A 103 8.85 3.69 -16.55
CA GLU A 103 8.55 3.78 -18.00
C GLU A 103 7.68 2.61 -18.47
N ARG A 104 8.00 1.39 -18.03
CA ARG A 104 7.20 0.20 -18.32
C ARG A 104 5.78 0.32 -17.78
N LYS A 105 5.63 0.79 -16.54
CA LYS A 105 4.32 1.07 -15.94
C LYS A 105 3.53 2.07 -16.79
N ALA A 106 4.14 3.21 -17.16
CA ALA A 106 3.48 4.24 -17.95
C ALA A 106 3.03 3.73 -19.33
N ASN A 107 3.85 2.91 -19.99
CA ASN A 107 3.50 2.31 -21.29
C ASN A 107 2.33 1.33 -21.18
N LEU A 108 2.33 0.47 -20.16
CA LEU A 108 1.24 -0.48 -19.92
C LEU A 108 -0.06 0.24 -19.56
N THR A 109 0.00 1.30 -18.74
CA THR A 109 -1.18 2.11 -18.40
C THR A 109 -1.80 2.72 -19.66
N ARG A 110 -1.00 3.36 -20.53
CA ARG A 110 -1.50 3.89 -21.81
C ARG A 110 -2.13 2.82 -22.70
N GLN A 111 -1.56 1.61 -22.72
CA GLN A 111 -2.09 0.51 -23.50
C GLN A 111 -3.47 0.08 -22.99
N VAL A 112 -3.65 0.00 -21.67
CA VAL A 112 -4.93 -0.32 -21.06
C VAL A 112 -5.96 0.78 -21.32
N GLU A 113 -5.59 2.05 -21.17
CA GLU A 113 -6.46 3.20 -21.46
C GLU A 113 -6.97 3.16 -22.91
N LEU A 114 -6.10 2.88 -23.90
CA LEU A 114 -6.50 2.73 -25.29
C LEU A 114 -7.49 1.57 -25.52
N TRP A 115 -7.29 0.45 -24.82
CA TRP A 115 -8.22 -0.69 -24.90
C TRP A 115 -9.57 -0.39 -24.26
N GLU A 116 -9.57 0.34 -23.15
CA GLU A 116 -10.80 0.80 -22.49
C GLU A 116 -11.57 1.76 -23.41
N ASP A 117 -10.90 2.76 -23.99
CA ASP A 117 -11.50 3.70 -24.94
C ASP A 117 -12.14 3.00 -26.14
N GLN A 118 -11.41 2.05 -26.74
CA GLN A 118 -11.92 1.24 -27.85
C GLN A 118 -13.15 0.42 -27.43
N TYR A 119 -13.08 -0.24 -26.27
CA TYR A 119 -14.18 -1.05 -25.76
C TYR A 119 -15.44 -0.21 -25.53
N PHE A 120 -15.33 0.96 -24.91
CA PHE A 120 -16.47 1.84 -24.67
C PHE A 120 -17.00 2.48 -25.96
N HIS A 121 -16.14 2.84 -26.90
CA HIS A 121 -16.54 3.31 -28.22
C HIS A 121 -17.35 2.25 -28.98
N ASP A 122 -16.92 0.99 -28.98
CA ASP A 122 -17.61 -0.11 -29.65
C ASP A 122 -18.94 -0.45 -28.98
N LEU A 123 -19.05 -0.29 -27.66
CA LEU A 123 -20.31 -0.44 -26.94
C LEU A 123 -21.32 0.66 -27.33
N ALA A 124 -20.88 1.91 -27.47
CA ALA A 124 -21.74 3.04 -27.80
C ALA A 124 -22.25 3.00 -29.25
N ASN A 125 -21.49 2.40 -30.16
CA ASN A 125 -21.82 2.32 -31.58
C ASN A 125 -22.41 0.96 -31.99
N LYS A 126 -22.87 0.17 -31.02
CA LYS A 126 -23.52 -1.11 -31.26
C LYS A 126 -24.99 -0.87 -31.70
N PRO A 127 -25.46 -1.45 -32.83
CA PRO A 127 -26.82 -1.27 -33.31
C PRO A 127 -27.88 -1.90 -32.40
#